data_AF-A0A7W3UX67-F1
#
_entry.id   AF-A0A7W3UX67-F1
#
_cell.length_a   1.000
_cell.length_b   1.000
_cell.length_c   1.000
_cell.angle_alpha   90.00
_cell.angle_beta   90.00
_cell.angle_gamma   90.00
#
_symmetry.space_group_name_H-M   'P 1'
#
loop_
_entity.id
_entity.type
_entity.pdbx_description
1 polymer ?
#
loop_
_entity_poly.entity_id
_entity_poly.type
_entity_poly.pdbx_seq_one_letter_code
_entity_poly.pdbx_strand_id
1 'polypeptide(L)'
;MNLSRLLPLICCLLLAACQQPPVRKLASAAPPGTAIQQLGPYRFAIPVDYYLTQTGPTPDPGMTVVMLLPDFGPLPPNSWNKRTHSFYMEVRYSVNHIDRVPIEAVLERATSRWYQTGDAYADNNPLNQLVMRPAALQLHGLTRHDVDPALFEQHKQRAIAKFGKWEDRTGYGMGDDWYIARDTQGRLRTFITCTPHQTPDGVIADATGYQSDGSNRIAQCQHHFTDRQRNLRIKASYLRVHLAQWQEIEATLHELLESTELD
;
A
#
# COMPACT_ATOMS: atom_id res chain seq x y z
N MET A 1 23.97 -78.96 28.88
CA MET A 1 22.59 -78.71 29.35
C MET A 1 22.38 -77.20 29.48
N ASN A 2 21.26 -76.73 28.92
CA ASN A 2 20.68 -75.38 28.94
C ASN A 2 21.36 -74.23 28.18
N LEU A 3 21.00 -74.18 26.89
CA LEU A 3 20.69 -72.96 26.14
C LEU A 3 19.60 -72.15 26.85
N SER A 4 19.83 -70.84 27.03
CA SER A 4 18.78 -69.81 26.96
C SER A 4 19.35 -68.41 27.22
N ARG A 5 19.03 -67.47 26.31
CA ARG A 5 19.11 -66.00 26.40
C ARG A 5 20.45 -65.36 26.02
N LEU A 6 20.55 -64.94 24.75
CA LEU A 6 20.33 -63.54 24.36
C LEU A 6 20.43 -63.43 22.83
N LEU A 7 19.33 -62.99 22.21
CA LEU A 7 19.17 -62.73 20.78
C LEU A 7 20.13 -61.62 20.29
N PRO A 8 20.64 -61.69 19.04
CA PRO A 8 21.37 -60.59 18.42
C PRO A 8 20.42 -59.55 17.82
N LEU A 9 20.85 -58.29 17.90
CA LEU A 9 20.22 -57.13 17.27
C LEU A 9 20.08 -57.33 15.76
N ILE A 10 18.84 -57.58 15.36
CA ILE A 10 18.08 -56.96 14.26
C ILE A 10 18.95 -56.19 13.24
N CYS A 11 19.28 -56.91 12.19
CA CYS A 11 19.57 -56.39 10.86
C CYS A 11 18.25 -55.86 10.26
N CYS A 12 18.00 -54.55 10.36
CA CYS A 12 16.98 -53.84 9.56
C CYS A 12 17.69 -52.77 8.72
N LEU A 13 18.41 -53.23 7.71
CA LEU A 13 18.84 -52.43 6.58
C LEU A 13 17.62 -52.07 5.71
N LEU A 14 17.50 -50.77 5.43
CA LEU A 14 17.04 -50.20 4.15
C LEU A 14 15.59 -50.48 3.72
N LEU A 15 14.65 -49.73 4.32
CA LEU A 15 13.46 -49.25 3.62
C LEU A 15 13.29 -47.75 3.95
N ALA A 16 14.29 -46.96 3.55
CA ALA A 16 14.08 -45.53 3.37
C ALA A 16 13.15 -45.39 2.15
N ALA A 17 11.86 -45.25 2.43
CA ALA A 17 10.89 -44.85 1.42
C ALA A 17 11.37 -43.51 0.83
N CYS A 18 11.87 -43.55 -0.42
CA CYS A 18 12.01 -42.38 -1.25
C CYS A 18 10.61 -41.78 -1.45
N GLN A 19 10.18 -40.93 -0.52
CA GLN A 19 9.09 -40.01 -0.79
C GLN A 19 9.62 -39.06 -1.85
N GLN A 20 9.23 -39.30 -3.11
CA GLN A 20 9.43 -38.33 -4.17
C GLN A 20 8.85 -37.00 -3.67
N PRO A 21 9.57 -35.88 -3.82
CA PRO A 21 8.99 -34.58 -3.52
C PRO A 21 7.66 -34.48 -4.28
N PRO A 22 6.58 -33.95 -3.66
CA PRO A 22 5.29 -33.86 -4.30
C PRO A 22 5.49 -33.22 -5.67
N VAL A 23 5.03 -33.91 -6.72
CA VAL A 23 5.09 -33.42 -8.10
C VAL A 23 4.47 -32.02 -8.08
N ARG A 24 5.31 -31.01 -8.28
CA ARG A 24 4.87 -29.61 -8.36
C ARG A 24 3.92 -29.56 -9.55
N LYS A 25 2.61 -29.48 -9.26
CA LYS A 25 1.56 -29.34 -10.28
C LYS A 25 2.05 -28.26 -11.24
N LEU A 26 2.15 -28.58 -12.54
CA LEU A 26 2.60 -27.61 -13.53
C LEU A 26 1.75 -26.35 -13.35
N ALA A 27 2.39 -25.22 -13.09
CA ALA A 27 1.69 -23.96 -12.94
C ALA A 27 0.78 -23.78 -14.16
N SER A 28 -0.54 -23.68 -13.94
CA SER A 28 -1.48 -23.43 -15.04
C SER A 28 -0.95 -22.25 -15.85
N ALA A 29 -0.87 -22.42 -17.17
CA ALA A 29 -0.44 -21.35 -18.07
C ALA A 29 -1.36 -20.14 -17.88
N ALA A 30 -0.79 -18.94 -17.99
CA ALA A 30 -1.57 -17.71 -17.89
C ALA A 30 -2.66 -17.72 -18.99
N PRO A 31 -3.92 -17.38 -18.68
CA PRO A 31 -4.91 -17.06 -19.70
C PRO A 31 -4.35 -16.06 -20.73
N PRO A 32 -4.70 -16.16 -22.02
CA PRO A 32 -4.25 -15.21 -23.03
C PRO A 32 -4.50 -13.75 -22.61
N GLY A 33 -3.50 -12.89 -22.80
CA GLY A 33 -3.59 -11.47 -22.41
C GLY A 33 -3.40 -11.21 -20.91
N THR A 34 -3.04 -12.21 -20.12
CA THR A 34 -2.72 -12.04 -18.69
C THR A 34 -1.27 -12.40 -18.38
N ALA A 35 -0.76 -11.87 -17.28
CA ALA A 35 0.50 -12.27 -16.68
C ALA A 35 0.27 -12.84 -15.28
N ILE A 36 1.02 -13.88 -14.92
CA ILE A 36 0.96 -14.44 -13.56
C ILE A 36 1.75 -13.54 -12.62
N GLN A 37 1.06 -12.94 -11.65
CA GLN A 37 1.66 -12.28 -10.50
C GLN A 37 1.65 -13.23 -9.30
N GLN A 38 2.80 -13.39 -8.65
CA GLN A 38 2.89 -14.01 -7.33
C GLN A 38 2.94 -12.91 -6.25
N LEU A 39 2.12 -13.02 -5.21
CA LEU A 39 2.21 -12.20 -3.99
C LEU A 39 2.15 -13.13 -2.77
N GLY A 40 3.31 -13.44 -2.19
CA GLY A 40 3.39 -14.45 -1.13
C GLY A 40 2.93 -15.82 -1.64
N PRO A 41 1.98 -16.51 -0.98
CA PRO A 41 1.45 -17.78 -1.46
C PRO A 41 0.41 -17.63 -2.59
N TYR A 42 -0.11 -16.42 -2.82
CA TYR A 42 -1.22 -16.17 -3.74
C TYR A 42 -0.74 -15.92 -5.18
N ARG A 43 -1.51 -16.40 -6.15
CA ARG A 43 -1.26 -16.26 -7.59
C ARG A 43 -2.43 -15.55 -8.24
N PHE A 44 -2.14 -14.62 -9.15
CA PHE A 44 -3.15 -13.86 -9.87
C PHE A 44 -2.86 -13.86 -11.36
N ALA A 45 -3.86 -14.07 -12.20
CA ALA A 45 -3.81 -13.89 -13.65
C ALA A 45 -4.26 -12.47 -14.02
N ILE A 46 -3.36 -11.49 -13.84
CA ILE A 46 -3.69 -10.07 -14.05
C ILE A 46 -3.61 -9.73 -15.55
N PRO A 47 -4.64 -9.09 -16.14
CA PRO A 47 -4.57 -8.60 -17.50
C PRO A 47 -3.36 -7.67 -17.70
N VAL A 48 -2.60 -7.88 -18.77
CA VAL A 48 -1.33 -7.15 -18.97
C VAL A 48 -1.53 -5.64 -19.07
N ASP A 49 -2.70 -5.19 -19.50
CA ASP A 49 -3.05 -3.76 -19.67
C ASP A 49 -3.14 -2.98 -18.34
N TYR A 50 -3.24 -3.66 -17.19
CA TYR A 50 -3.13 -3.01 -15.89
C TYR A 50 -1.69 -2.66 -15.52
N TYR A 51 -0.68 -3.29 -16.14
CA TYR A 51 0.72 -2.98 -15.88
C TYR A 51 1.15 -1.76 -16.68
N LEU A 52 1.98 -0.92 -16.06
CA LEU A 52 2.50 0.29 -16.70
C LEU A 52 3.24 0.02 -18.02
N THR A 53 3.97 -1.10 -18.10
CA THR A 53 4.71 -1.52 -19.30
C THR A 53 3.86 -2.32 -20.28
N GLN A 54 2.65 -2.73 -19.88
CA GLN A 54 1.76 -3.61 -20.64
C GLN A 54 2.38 -4.97 -21.04
N THR A 55 3.35 -5.43 -20.24
CA THR A 55 4.06 -6.70 -20.46
C THR A 55 3.97 -7.67 -19.29
N GLY A 56 3.38 -7.25 -18.17
CA GLY A 56 3.30 -8.03 -16.94
C GLY A 56 4.18 -7.50 -15.81
N PRO A 57 4.44 -8.32 -14.77
CA PRO A 57 5.14 -7.90 -13.57
C PRO A 57 6.63 -7.62 -13.80
N THR A 58 7.16 -6.67 -13.03
CA THR A 58 8.62 -6.48 -12.93
C THR A 58 9.25 -7.58 -12.07
N PRO A 59 10.58 -7.76 -12.09
CA PRO A 59 11.26 -8.76 -11.24
C PRO A 59 11.11 -8.54 -9.74
N ASP A 60 10.52 -7.43 -9.30
CA ASP A 60 10.34 -7.10 -7.89
C ASP A 60 9.24 -7.96 -7.24
N PRO A 61 9.34 -8.28 -5.93
CA PRO A 61 8.40 -9.17 -5.23
C PRO A 61 6.99 -8.58 -5.01
N GLY A 62 6.71 -7.39 -5.54
CA GLY A 62 5.44 -6.70 -5.43
C GLY A 62 4.76 -6.54 -6.78
N MET A 63 3.48 -6.17 -6.76
CA MET A 63 2.72 -5.85 -7.95
C MET A 63 2.57 -4.33 -8.06
N THR A 64 2.75 -3.79 -9.27
CA THR A 64 2.41 -2.41 -9.58
C THR A 64 1.43 -2.37 -10.75
N VAL A 65 0.25 -1.83 -10.51
CA VAL A 65 -0.82 -1.68 -11.52
C VAL A 65 -1.34 -0.26 -11.56
N VAL A 66 -1.92 0.13 -12.69
CA VAL A 66 -2.54 1.44 -12.91
C VAL A 66 -3.97 1.23 -13.36
N MET A 67 -4.89 1.96 -12.74
CA MET A 67 -6.30 2.00 -13.11
C MET A 67 -6.68 3.44 -13.45
N LEU A 68 -7.63 3.62 -14.37
CA LEU A 68 -8.06 4.92 -14.84
C LEU A 68 -9.45 5.28 -14.32
N LEU A 69 -9.53 6.36 -13.55
CA LEU A 69 -10.80 6.96 -13.15
C LEU A 69 -11.58 7.51 -14.36
N PRO A 70 -12.92 7.58 -14.32
CA PRO A 70 -13.78 7.15 -13.20
C PRO A 70 -14.10 5.65 -13.21
N ASP A 71 -13.86 4.94 -14.31
CA ASP A 71 -14.33 3.57 -14.52
C ASP A 71 -13.41 2.49 -13.91
N PHE A 72 -12.23 2.90 -13.44
CA PHE A 72 -11.16 2.03 -12.93
C PHE A 72 -10.67 0.96 -13.90
N GLY A 73 -10.86 1.19 -15.21
CA GLY A 73 -10.37 0.33 -16.27
C GLY A 73 -8.83 0.36 -16.40
N PRO A 74 -8.27 -0.57 -17.20
CA PRO A 74 -6.83 -0.65 -17.44
C PRO A 74 -6.35 0.51 -18.33
N LEU A 75 -5.03 0.59 -18.53
CA LEU A 75 -4.44 1.53 -19.47
C LEU A 75 -4.83 1.18 -20.92
N PRO A 76 -5.11 2.16 -21.80
CA PRO A 76 -5.28 1.92 -23.22
C PRO A 76 -4.08 1.19 -23.82
N PRO A 77 -4.27 0.40 -24.90
CA PRO A 77 -3.15 -0.26 -25.59
C PRO A 77 -2.04 0.72 -25.98
N ASN A 78 -0.79 0.31 -25.77
CA ASN A 78 0.42 1.08 -26.09
C ASN A 78 0.59 2.41 -25.31
N SER A 79 -0.05 2.54 -24.13
CA SER A 79 0.05 3.71 -23.24
C SER A 79 1.48 4.02 -22.78
N TRP A 80 2.35 3.02 -22.72
CA TRP A 80 3.77 3.20 -22.38
C TRP A 80 4.51 4.08 -23.40
N ASN A 81 4.27 3.87 -24.69
CA ASN A 81 4.95 4.61 -25.77
C ASN A 81 4.16 5.85 -26.20
N LYS A 82 2.82 5.77 -26.18
CA LYS A 82 1.93 6.86 -26.59
C LYS A 82 0.73 6.92 -25.65
N ARG A 83 0.80 7.81 -24.66
CA ARG A 83 -0.30 8.06 -23.74
C ARG A 83 -1.48 8.73 -24.47
N THR A 84 -2.64 8.09 -24.48
CA THR A 84 -3.88 8.60 -25.09
C THR A 84 -4.94 9.01 -24.06
N HIS A 85 -4.67 8.79 -22.78
CA HIS A 85 -5.48 9.24 -21.65
C HIS A 85 -4.82 10.41 -20.90
N SER A 86 -5.61 11.10 -20.08
CA SER A 86 -5.07 12.11 -19.17
C SER A 86 -4.36 11.45 -17.99
N PHE A 87 -3.13 11.86 -17.70
CA PHE A 87 -2.42 11.34 -16.53
C PHE A 87 -3.11 11.73 -15.21
N TYR A 88 -3.95 12.77 -15.23
CA TYR A 88 -4.76 13.17 -14.07
C TYR A 88 -5.75 12.08 -13.64
N MET A 89 -6.08 11.13 -14.50
CA MET A 89 -7.03 10.03 -14.22
C MET A 89 -6.36 8.81 -13.58
N GLU A 90 -5.03 8.77 -13.51
CA GLU A 90 -4.31 7.56 -13.06
C GLU A 90 -4.38 7.38 -11.54
N VAL A 91 -4.80 6.18 -11.13
CA VAL A 91 -4.59 5.65 -9.79
C VAL A 91 -3.54 4.55 -9.87
N ARG A 92 -2.40 4.78 -9.24
CA ARG A 92 -1.27 3.84 -9.25
C ARG A 92 -1.26 3.06 -7.95
N TYR A 93 -1.30 1.73 -8.03
CA TYR A 93 -1.25 0.84 -6.88
C TYR A 93 0.10 0.14 -6.82
N SER A 94 0.62 0.01 -5.60
CA SER A 94 1.69 -0.91 -5.23
C SER A 94 1.14 -1.87 -4.19
N VAL A 95 1.25 -3.17 -4.47
CA VAL A 95 0.72 -4.25 -3.62
C VAL A 95 1.88 -5.15 -3.22
N ASN A 96 2.02 -5.41 -1.92
CA ASN A 96 3.08 -6.24 -1.38
C ASN A 96 2.51 -7.20 -0.34
N HIS A 97 2.90 -8.47 -0.41
CA HIS A 97 2.58 -9.45 0.62
C HIS A 97 3.39 -9.18 1.90
N ILE A 98 2.73 -9.28 3.05
CA ILE A 98 3.31 -9.04 4.37
C ILE A 98 3.39 -10.35 5.14
N ASP A 99 4.60 -10.80 5.44
CA ASP A 99 4.89 -12.02 6.20
C ASP A 99 5.70 -11.78 7.48
N ARG A 100 6.23 -10.56 7.68
CA ARG A 100 7.09 -10.23 8.83
C ARG A 100 6.35 -9.64 10.03
N VAL A 101 5.13 -9.15 9.83
CA VAL A 101 4.32 -8.49 10.86
C VAL A 101 2.85 -8.88 10.69
N PRO A 102 2.03 -8.91 11.76
CA PRO A 102 0.59 -9.06 11.62
C PRO A 102 0.01 -7.98 10.71
N ILE A 103 -0.90 -8.34 9.80
CA ILE A 103 -1.48 -7.41 8.83
C ILE A 103 -2.22 -6.27 9.52
N GLU A 104 -2.82 -6.53 10.68
CA GLU A 104 -3.51 -5.55 11.52
C GLU A 104 -2.57 -4.47 12.06
N ALA A 105 -1.28 -4.77 12.21
CA ALA A 105 -0.29 -3.82 12.69
C ALA A 105 0.25 -2.90 11.59
N VAL A 106 -0.04 -3.16 10.31
CA VAL A 106 0.56 -2.42 9.19
C VAL A 106 0.15 -0.95 9.20
N LEU A 107 -1.13 -0.64 9.34
CA LEU A 107 -1.62 0.74 9.36
C LEU A 107 -1.31 1.44 10.68
N GLU A 108 -1.36 0.73 11.80
CA GLU A 108 -0.95 1.26 13.10
C GLU A 108 0.53 1.68 13.10
N ARG A 109 1.42 0.86 12.50
CA ARG A 109 2.84 1.22 12.33
C ARG A 109 3.07 2.35 11.33
N ALA A 110 2.17 2.54 10.37
CA ALA A 110 2.25 3.63 9.40
C ALA A 110 1.82 4.98 9.98
N THR A 111 0.95 4.94 10.99
CA THR A 111 0.35 6.14 11.62
C THR A 111 0.93 6.46 12.99
N SER A 112 1.77 5.58 13.53
CA SER A 112 2.34 5.71 14.87
C SER A 112 3.82 5.37 14.88
N ARG A 113 4.53 5.97 15.83
CA ARG A 113 5.88 5.54 16.17
C ARG A 113 5.81 4.28 17.03
N TRP A 114 6.25 3.16 16.48
CA TRP A 114 6.15 1.83 17.11
C TRP A 114 7.37 1.44 17.96
N TYR A 115 8.37 2.31 18.09
CA TYR A 115 9.51 2.15 19.00
C TYR A 115 10.00 3.52 19.52
N GLN A 116 10.46 3.56 20.77
CA GLN A 116 11.09 4.75 21.35
C GLN A 116 12.60 4.69 21.14
N THR A 117 13.19 5.83 20.82
CA THR A 117 14.63 5.99 20.65
C THR A 117 15.30 6.59 21.89
N GLY A 118 14.52 7.17 22.80
CA GLY A 118 15.01 8.01 23.89
C GLY A 118 15.37 9.42 23.42
N ASP A 119 15.25 9.71 22.12
CA ASP A 119 15.47 11.03 21.55
C ASP A 119 14.16 11.80 21.49
N ALA A 120 14.01 12.82 22.34
CA ALA A 120 12.80 13.63 22.41
C ALA A 120 12.44 14.32 21.08
N TYR A 121 13.43 14.65 20.25
CA TYR A 121 13.18 15.19 18.90
C TYR A 121 12.48 14.16 18.02
N ALA A 122 13.02 12.95 17.93
CA ALA A 122 12.48 11.89 17.12
C ALA A 122 11.15 11.35 17.68
N ASP A 123 11.10 11.10 18.99
CA ASP A 123 9.98 10.43 19.65
C ASP A 123 8.74 11.32 19.80
N ASN A 124 8.89 12.65 19.81
CA ASN A 124 7.79 13.61 19.90
C ASN A 124 7.61 14.42 18.61
N ASN A 125 7.66 13.74 17.46
CA ASN A 125 7.38 14.34 16.17
C ASN A 125 5.88 14.25 15.83
N PRO A 126 5.11 15.36 15.86
CA PRO A 126 3.67 15.35 15.56
C PRO A 126 3.37 15.13 14.08
N LEU A 127 4.38 15.29 13.20
CA LEU A 127 4.22 15.07 11.76
C LEU A 127 4.02 13.59 11.42
N ASN A 128 4.45 12.67 12.29
CA ASN A 128 4.52 11.23 12.02
C ASN A 128 3.67 10.38 12.99
N GLN A 129 2.79 11.01 13.79
CA GLN A 129 2.06 10.33 14.86
C GLN A 129 0.61 10.79 14.94
N LEU A 130 -0.32 9.89 14.63
CA LEU A 130 -1.76 10.14 14.64
C LEU A 130 -2.27 10.56 16.02
N VAL A 131 -1.71 9.98 17.09
CA VAL A 131 -2.09 10.31 18.48
C VAL A 131 -1.81 11.79 18.84
N MET A 132 -0.90 12.45 18.12
CA MET A 132 -0.56 13.87 18.31
C MET A 132 -1.31 14.79 17.33
N ARG A 133 -2.19 14.24 16.49
CA ARG A 133 -2.92 15.00 15.46
C ARG A 133 -4.41 15.07 15.82
N PRO A 134 -4.93 16.23 16.26
CA PRO A 134 -6.34 16.38 16.59
C PRO A 134 -7.23 16.10 15.38
N ALA A 135 -8.40 15.50 15.63
CA ALA A 135 -9.44 15.37 14.63
C ALA A 135 -10.01 16.76 14.29
N ALA A 136 -10.07 17.08 12.99
CA ALA A 136 -10.40 18.42 12.51
C ALA A 136 -11.75 18.46 11.77
N LEU A 137 -11.99 17.52 10.84
CA LEU A 137 -13.15 17.58 9.95
C LEU A 137 -13.58 16.18 9.50
N GLN A 138 -14.89 15.94 9.37
CA GLN A 138 -15.42 14.76 8.66
C GLN A 138 -15.64 15.11 7.18
N LEU A 139 -15.09 14.30 6.28
CA LEU A 139 -15.17 14.52 4.84
C LEU A 139 -15.21 13.17 4.10
N HIS A 140 -16.21 12.95 3.24
CA HIS A 140 -16.36 11.70 2.45
C HIS A 140 -16.32 10.40 3.29
N GLY A 141 -16.79 10.44 4.53
CA GLY A 141 -16.71 9.29 5.45
C GLY A 141 -15.31 9.07 6.08
N LEU A 142 -14.38 10.01 5.87
CA LEU A 142 -13.06 10.05 6.49
C LEU A 142 -13.01 11.12 7.59
N THR A 143 -12.23 10.86 8.64
CA THR A 143 -11.84 11.89 9.62
C THR A 143 -10.50 12.49 9.20
N ARG A 144 -10.46 13.79 8.91
CA ARG A 144 -9.22 14.55 8.72
C ARG A 144 -8.57 14.86 10.07
N HIS A 145 -7.26 14.68 10.15
CA HIS A 145 -6.42 14.96 11.29
C HIS A 145 -5.31 15.93 10.91
N ASP A 146 -5.36 17.12 11.50
CA ASP A 146 -4.42 18.20 11.21
C ASP A 146 -3.23 18.15 12.18
N VAL A 147 -2.10 18.75 11.82
CA VAL A 147 -0.98 18.91 12.76
C VAL A 147 -1.31 20.03 13.74
N ASP A 148 -1.15 19.75 15.04
CA ASP A 148 -1.26 20.77 16.09
C ASP A 148 -0.12 21.80 15.94
N PRO A 149 -0.43 23.09 15.70
CA PRO A 149 0.59 24.12 15.50
C PRO A 149 1.53 24.32 16.70
N ALA A 150 1.04 24.14 17.92
CA ALA A 150 1.84 24.28 19.13
C ALA A 150 2.82 23.11 19.28
N LEU A 151 2.37 21.88 19.01
CA LEU A 151 3.27 20.71 19.00
C LEU A 151 4.30 20.80 17.88
N PHE A 152 3.90 21.31 16.71
CA PHE A 152 4.82 21.54 15.59
C PHE A 152 5.92 22.54 15.94
N GLU A 153 5.57 23.68 16.53
CA GLU A 153 6.58 24.68 16.94
C GLU A 153 7.52 24.11 18.02
N GLN A 154 7.00 23.36 19.00
CA GLN A 154 7.86 22.66 19.97
C GLN A 154 8.81 21.67 19.29
N HIS A 155 8.35 20.91 18.30
CA HIS A 155 9.19 19.99 17.54
C HIS A 155 10.28 20.73 16.76
N LYS A 156 9.96 21.88 16.16
CA LYS A 156 10.93 22.76 15.50
C LYS A 156 11.98 23.29 16.47
N GLN A 157 11.59 23.73 17.67
CA GLN A 157 12.55 24.16 18.70
C GLN A 157 13.47 23.01 19.14
N ARG A 158 12.94 21.79 19.29
CA ARG A 158 13.76 20.59 19.53
C ARG A 158 14.76 20.32 18.40
N ALA A 159 14.36 20.53 17.15
CA ALA A 159 15.24 20.38 15.99
C ALA A 159 16.38 21.40 16.02
N ILE A 160 16.07 22.67 16.28
CA ILE A 160 17.07 23.76 16.35
C ILE A 160 18.04 23.51 17.49
N ALA A 161 17.56 23.13 18.68
CA ALA A 161 18.43 22.82 19.81
C ALA A 161 19.38 21.66 19.51
N LYS A 162 18.95 20.67 18.72
CA LYS A 162 19.73 19.48 18.40
C LYS A 162 20.69 19.67 17.22
N PHE A 163 20.26 20.38 16.18
CA PHE A 163 20.97 20.47 14.89
C PHE A 163 21.43 21.89 14.54
N GLY A 164 21.12 22.88 15.37
CA GLY A 164 21.43 24.29 15.15
C GLY A 164 20.52 25.01 14.15
N LYS A 165 19.63 24.29 13.46
CA LYS A 165 18.70 24.86 12.46
C LYS A 165 17.46 24.00 12.28
N TRP A 166 16.41 24.62 11.74
CA TRP A 166 15.25 23.92 11.17
C TRP A 166 15.36 23.93 9.65
N GLU A 167 15.05 22.80 9.03
CA GLU A 167 14.92 22.68 7.58
C GLU A 167 13.54 22.13 7.25
N ASP A 168 12.71 22.93 6.58
CA ASP A 168 11.49 22.40 5.97
C ASP A 168 11.87 21.64 4.69
N ARG A 169 11.98 20.32 4.83
CA ARG A 169 12.33 19.43 3.72
C ARG A 169 11.16 19.16 2.77
N THR A 170 9.93 19.48 3.19
CA THR A 170 8.71 19.18 2.42
C THR A 170 8.28 20.36 1.55
N GLY A 171 8.64 21.58 1.95
CA GLY A 171 8.13 22.80 1.32
C GLY A 171 6.63 23.02 1.54
N TYR A 172 6.04 22.30 2.51
CA TYR A 172 4.65 22.36 2.93
C TYR A 172 4.50 22.82 4.40
N GLY A 173 5.58 23.21 5.06
CA GLY A 173 5.57 23.65 6.45
C GLY A 173 5.22 22.52 7.42
N MET A 174 3.94 22.44 7.82
CA MET A 174 3.44 21.47 8.79
C MET A 174 3.18 20.07 8.19
N GLY A 175 3.60 19.82 6.95
CA GLY A 175 3.46 18.53 6.28
C GLY A 175 2.02 18.20 5.88
N ASP A 176 1.83 16.98 5.36
CA ASP A 176 0.58 16.52 4.76
C ASP A 176 -0.61 16.44 5.74
N ASP A 177 -1.81 16.66 5.19
CA ASP A 177 -3.09 16.37 5.85
C ASP A 177 -3.29 14.86 5.92
N TRP A 178 -3.77 14.36 7.06
CA TRP A 178 -4.04 12.93 7.25
C TRP A 178 -5.55 12.68 7.26
N TYR A 179 -6.00 11.65 6.57
CA TYR A 179 -7.40 11.21 6.55
C TYR A 179 -7.47 9.75 6.97
N ILE A 180 -8.39 9.45 7.89
CA ILE A 180 -8.49 8.15 8.54
C ILE A 180 -9.90 7.60 8.40
N ALA A 181 -10.01 6.33 8.00
CA ALA A 181 -11.22 5.53 8.18
C ALA A 181 -10.95 4.40 9.18
N ARG A 182 -11.96 4.09 10.00
CA ARG A 182 -11.94 2.96 10.94
C ARG A 182 -13.04 1.97 10.60
N ASP A 183 -12.82 0.70 10.91
CA ASP A 183 -13.86 -0.32 10.82
C ASP A 183 -14.85 -0.22 12.00
N THR A 184 -15.90 -1.05 12.00
CA THR A 184 -16.94 -1.05 13.03
C THR A 184 -16.42 -1.45 14.42
N GLN A 185 -15.22 -2.03 14.51
CA GLN A 185 -14.54 -2.32 15.78
C GLN A 185 -13.55 -1.21 16.18
N GLY A 186 -13.52 -0.08 15.45
CA GLY A 186 -12.65 1.06 15.73
C GLY A 186 -11.21 0.88 15.26
N ARG A 187 -10.87 -0.21 14.56
CA ARG A 187 -9.50 -0.46 14.07
C ARG A 187 -9.24 0.38 12.83
N LEU A 188 -8.00 0.81 12.62
CA LEU A 188 -7.62 1.48 11.36
C LEU A 188 -7.92 0.55 10.17
N ARG A 189 -8.66 1.10 9.21
CA ARG A 189 -8.97 0.46 7.93
C ARG A 189 -8.25 1.16 6.78
N THR A 190 -8.21 2.49 6.85
CA THR A 190 -7.70 3.34 5.78
C THR A 190 -6.88 4.47 6.38
N PHE A 191 -5.72 4.73 5.78
CA PHE A 191 -4.88 5.87 6.11
C PHE A 191 -4.42 6.56 4.83
N ILE A 192 -4.82 7.81 4.65
CA ILE A 192 -4.48 8.61 3.48
C ILE A 192 -3.70 9.84 3.94
N THR A 193 -2.57 10.12 3.32
CA THR A 193 -1.92 11.43 3.42
C THR A 193 -2.13 12.18 2.12
N CYS A 194 -2.45 13.46 2.18
CA CYS A 194 -2.53 14.31 1.00
C CYS A 194 -1.75 15.60 1.19
N THR A 195 -1.32 16.19 0.08
CA THR A 195 -0.86 17.59 0.06
C THR A 195 -1.85 18.45 0.86
N PRO A 196 -1.39 19.39 1.71
CA PRO A 196 -2.26 20.09 2.66
C PRO A 196 -3.36 20.90 1.98
N HIS A 197 -4.56 20.92 2.57
CA HIS A 197 -5.74 21.58 2.01
C HIS A 197 -5.56 23.07 1.69
N GLN A 198 -4.59 23.76 2.32
CA GLN A 198 -4.26 25.14 2.01
C GLN A 198 -3.56 25.29 0.66
N THR A 199 -2.98 24.22 0.13
CA THR A 199 -2.42 24.17 -1.23
C THR A 199 -3.58 23.91 -2.20
N PRO A 200 -3.76 24.72 -3.27
CA PRO A 200 -4.72 24.42 -4.33
C PRO A 200 -4.48 23.05 -4.98
N ASP A 201 -5.52 22.47 -5.57
CA ASP A 201 -5.41 21.14 -6.20
C ASP A 201 -4.50 21.12 -7.44
N GLY A 202 -4.41 22.24 -8.16
CA GLY A 202 -3.62 22.35 -9.38
C GLY A 202 -4.27 21.75 -10.63
N VAL A 203 -5.45 21.18 -10.46
CA VAL A 203 -6.24 20.50 -11.49
C VAL A 203 -7.70 20.85 -11.29
N ILE A 204 -8.36 21.20 -12.39
CA ILE A 204 -9.80 21.39 -12.47
C ILE A 204 -10.38 20.13 -13.11
N ALA A 205 -11.33 19.51 -12.40
CA ALA A 205 -12.15 18.42 -12.92
C ALA A 205 -13.51 19.00 -13.32
N ASP A 206 -13.88 18.87 -14.59
CA ASP A 206 -15.17 19.30 -15.12
C ASP A 206 -15.79 18.24 -16.06
N ALA A 207 -16.93 18.57 -16.66
CA ALA A 207 -17.64 17.66 -17.57
C ALA A 207 -16.83 17.26 -18.82
N THR A 208 -15.78 18.00 -19.17
CA THR A 208 -14.90 17.74 -20.32
C THR A 208 -13.65 16.95 -19.94
N GLY A 209 -13.40 16.75 -18.65
CA GLY A 209 -12.29 15.96 -18.13
C GLY A 209 -11.46 16.72 -17.10
N TYR A 210 -10.13 16.53 -17.17
CA TYR A 210 -9.17 17.10 -16.22
C TYR A 210 -8.21 18.05 -16.92
N GLN A 211 -8.12 19.28 -16.41
CA GLN A 211 -7.25 20.32 -16.95
C GLN A 211 -6.37 20.93 -15.85
N SER A 212 -5.17 21.38 -16.19
CA SER A 212 -4.36 22.15 -15.24
C SER A 212 -5.00 23.52 -15.00
N ASP A 213 -4.97 24.00 -13.75
CA ASP A 213 -5.34 25.38 -13.43
C ASP A 213 -4.20 26.39 -13.68
N GLY A 214 -3.07 25.94 -14.25
CA GLY A 214 -1.88 26.75 -14.48
C GLY A 214 -0.95 26.87 -13.27
N SER A 215 -1.26 26.23 -12.15
CA SER A 215 -0.37 26.17 -11.00
C SER A 215 0.82 25.23 -11.24
N ASN A 216 1.93 25.52 -10.57
CA ASN A 216 3.16 24.73 -10.66
C ASN A 216 3.15 23.48 -9.76
N ARG A 217 2.07 23.24 -9.00
CA ARG A 217 1.98 22.14 -8.05
C ARG A 217 0.62 21.49 -8.17
N ILE A 218 0.62 20.16 -8.30
CA ILE A 218 -0.59 19.35 -8.32
C ILE A 218 -0.68 18.64 -6.97
N ALA A 219 -1.81 18.81 -6.27
CA ALA A 219 -2.04 18.17 -4.99
C ALA A 219 -2.26 16.66 -5.19
N GLN A 220 -1.58 15.86 -4.39
CA GLN A 220 -1.58 14.40 -4.50
C GLN A 220 -1.87 13.74 -3.16
N CYS A 221 -2.31 12.50 -3.21
CA CYS A 221 -2.54 11.65 -2.06
C CYS A 221 -1.70 10.37 -2.14
N GLN A 222 -1.35 9.85 -0.97
CA GLN A 222 -0.80 8.52 -0.74
C GLN A 222 -1.77 7.79 0.17
N HIS A 223 -2.35 6.70 -0.32
CA HIS A 223 -3.44 5.99 0.35
C HIS A 223 -3.00 4.59 0.72
N HIS A 224 -3.05 4.28 2.00
CA HIS A 224 -2.69 3.01 2.58
C HIS A 224 -3.93 2.27 3.08
N PHE A 225 -4.07 1.03 2.62
CA PHE A 225 -5.08 0.09 3.08
C PHE A 225 -4.53 -1.33 2.97
N THR A 226 -5.31 -2.33 3.40
CA THR A 226 -4.87 -3.71 3.48
C THR A 226 -5.93 -4.68 2.99
N ASP A 227 -5.52 -5.72 2.29
CA ASP A 227 -6.28 -6.95 2.15
C ASP A 227 -5.88 -7.89 3.31
N ARG A 228 -6.76 -8.05 4.30
CA ARG A 228 -6.50 -8.87 5.48
C ARG A 228 -6.56 -10.37 5.17
N GLN A 229 -7.38 -10.78 4.19
CA GLN A 229 -7.52 -12.19 3.82
C GLN A 229 -6.22 -12.72 3.21
N ARG A 230 -5.56 -11.88 2.42
CA ARG A 230 -4.35 -12.24 1.68
C ARG A 230 -3.06 -11.65 2.25
N ASN A 231 -3.13 -11.03 3.42
CA ASN A 231 -2.01 -10.32 4.06
C ASN A 231 -1.30 -9.33 3.12
N LEU A 232 -2.04 -8.57 2.33
CA LEU A 232 -1.47 -7.62 1.38
C LEU A 232 -1.50 -6.21 1.95
N ARG A 233 -0.34 -5.55 1.95
CA ARG A 233 -0.24 -4.10 2.12
C ARG A 233 -0.41 -3.45 0.76
N ILE A 234 -1.36 -2.51 0.69
CA ILE A 234 -1.66 -1.78 -0.52
C ILE A 234 -1.33 -0.31 -0.31
N LYS A 235 -0.70 0.28 -1.32
CA LYS A 235 -0.45 1.71 -1.42
C LYS A 235 -1.00 2.20 -2.76
N ALA A 236 -1.98 3.09 -2.74
CA ALA A 236 -2.42 3.83 -3.91
C ALA A 236 -1.81 5.24 -3.94
N SER A 237 -1.64 5.79 -5.14
CA SER A 237 -1.21 7.17 -5.38
C SER A 237 -2.08 7.76 -6.47
N TYR A 238 -2.70 8.89 -6.18
CA TYR A 238 -3.66 9.57 -7.05
C TYR A 238 -3.73 11.05 -6.66
N LEU A 239 -4.42 11.86 -7.47
CA LEU A 239 -4.56 13.30 -7.22
C LEU A 239 -5.63 13.60 -6.19
N ARG A 240 -5.44 14.64 -5.37
CA ARG A 240 -6.35 14.93 -4.25
C ARG A 240 -7.78 15.25 -4.69
N VAL A 241 -7.97 15.74 -5.92
CA VAL A 241 -9.30 15.91 -6.54
C VAL A 241 -10.14 14.62 -6.55
N HIS A 242 -9.48 13.45 -6.45
CA HIS A 242 -10.13 12.14 -6.41
C HIS A 242 -10.32 11.57 -5.00
N LEU A 243 -10.05 12.36 -3.96
CA LEU A 243 -10.18 11.89 -2.58
C LEU A 243 -11.61 11.45 -2.25
N ALA A 244 -12.61 12.03 -2.91
CA ALA A 244 -14.01 11.64 -2.72
C ALA A 244 -14.30 10.20 -3.14
N GLN A 245 -13.55 9.63 -4.09
CA GLN A 245 -13.71 8.27 -4.60
C GLN A 245 -12.81 7.24 -3.89
N TRP A 246 -12.32 7.54 -2.69
CA TRP A 246 -11.37 6.67 -1.98
C TRP A 246 -11.94 5.26 -1.70
N GLN A 247 -13.26 5.12 -1.56
CA GLN A 247 -13.91 3.83 -1.29
C GLN A 247 -13.91 2.97 -2.55
N GLU A 248 -14.20 3.57 -3.70
CA GLU A 248 -14.18 2.92 -5.00
C GLU A 248 -12.74 2.52 -5.38
N ILE A 249 -11.76 3.37 -5.08
CA ILE A 249 -10.32 3.08 -5.21
C ILE A 249 -9.94 1.80 -4.42
N GLU A 250 -10.43 1.63 -3.20
CA GLU A 250 -10.18 0.39 -2.44
C GLU A 250 -10.93 -0.81 -3.05
N ALA A 251 -12.21 -0.62 -3.36
CA ALA A 251 -13.10 -1.70 -3.78
C ALA A 251 -12.67 -2.32 -5.11
N THR A 252 -12.34 -1.51 -6.11
CA THR A 252 -11.99 -1.98 -7.45
C THR A 252 -10.68 -2.77 -7.50
N LEU A 253 -9.70 -2.42 -6.65
CA LEU A 253 -8.48 -3.23 -6.54
C LEU A 253 -8.78 -4.58 -5.87
N HIS A 254 -9.59 -4.60 -4.81
CA HIS A 254 -9.99 -5.87 -4.19
C HIS A 254 -10.76 -6.75 -5.18
N GLU A 255 -11.66 -6.17 -5.98
CA GLU A 255 -12.39 -6.88 -7.04
C GLU A 255 -11.45 -7.42 -8.12
N LEU A 256 -10.44 -6.65 -8.56
CA LEU A 256 -9.42 -7.15 -9.48
C LEU A 256 -8.67 -8.35 -8.89
N LEU A 257 -8.23 -8.25 -7.62
CA LEU A 257 -7.52 -9.35 -6.96
C LEU A 257 -8.41 -10.59 -6.83
N GLU A 258 -9.66 -10.43 -6.41
CA GLU A 258 -10.61 -11.53 -6.24
C GLU A 258 -10.94 -12.22 -7.57
N SER A 259 -11.21 -11.44 -8.62
CA SER A 259 -11.60 -11.97 -9.94
C SER A 259 -10.46 -12.63 -10.72
N THR A 260 -9.20 -12.36 -10.33
CA THR A 260 -8.01 -12.87 -11.02
C THR A 260 -7.21 -13.88 -10.20
N GLU A 261 -7.60 -14.14 -8.95
CA GLU A 261 -6.94 -15.13 -8.11
C GLU A 261 -7.04 -16.53 -8.71
N LEU A 262 -5.92 -17.25 -8.69
CA LEU A 262 -5.79 -18.62 -9.15
C LEU A 262 -5.70 -19.55 -7.94
N ASP A 263 -6.28 -20.75 -8.07
CA ASP A 263 -6.29 -21.84 -7.07
C ASP A 263 -4.96 -22.04 -6.32
#